data_AF-W4QG84-F1
#
_entry.id   AF-W4QG84-F1
#
_cell.length_a   1.000
_cell.length_b   1.000
_cell.length_c   1.000
_cell.angle_alpha   90.00
_cell.angle_beta   90.00
_cell.angle_gamma   90.00
#
_symmetry.space_group_name_H-M   'P 1'
#
loop_
_entity.id
_entity.type
_entity.pdbx_description
1 polymer ?
#
loop_
_entity_poly.entity_id
_entity_poly.type
_entity_poly.pdbx_seq_one_letter_code
_entity_poly.pdbx_strand_id
1 'polypeptide(L)' 'MKQGKQMDELHERLHTVLHVLDEIDPEEAGVKEIDRVLAMLDDIEEKCKQFRKGWQQKGE' A
#
# COMPACT_ATOMS: atom_id res chain seq x y z
N MET A 1 1.51 -10.19 18.61
CA MET A 1 0.52 -10.49 17.55
C MET A 1 -0.03 -9.27 16.80
N LYS A 2 -0.21 -8.07 17.41
CA LYS A 2 -0.77 -6.90 16.70
C LYS A 2 0.09 -6.42 15.52
N GLN A 3 1.41 -6.36 15.68
CA GLN A 3 2.34 -5.98 14.61
C GLN A 3 2.35 -6.96 13.43
N GLY A 4 2.21 -8.27 13.70
CA GLY A 4 2.11 -9.29 12.65
C GLY A 4 0.89 -9.06 11.76
N LYS A 5 -0.29 -8.89 12.37
CA LYS A 5 -1.53 -8.59 11.63
C LYS A 5 -1.45 -7.28 10.83
N GLN A 6 -0.77 -6.26 11.37
CA GLN A 6 -0.53 -5.00 10.66
C GLN A 6 0.40 -5.19 9.45
N MET A 7 1.40 -6.07 9.57
CA MET A 7 2.29 -6.41 8.46
C MET A 7 1.55 -7.22 7.39
N ASP A 8 0.73 -8.19 7.79
CA ASP A 8 -0.11 -8.97 6.88
C ASP A 8 -1.05 -8.04 6.08
N GLU A 9 -1.66 -7.04 6.72
CA GLU A 9 -2.52 -6.06 6.04
C GLU A 9 -1.75 -5.23 4.99
N LEU A 10 -0.51 -4.81 5.28
CA LEU A 10 0.32 -4.10 4.30
C LEU A 10 0.70 -5.01 3.13
N HIS A 11 0.97 -6.28 3.40
CA HIS A 11 1.30 -7.27 2.40
C HIS A 11 0.14 -7.49 1.41
N GLU A 12 -1.08 -7.62 1.92
CA GLU A 12 -2.30 -7.77 1.10
C GLU A 12 -2.55 -6.52 0.22
N ARG A 13 -2.36 -5.32 0.78
CA ARG A 13 -2.50 -4.07 0.01
C ARG A 13 -1.46 -3.97 -1.10
N LEU A 14 -0.21 -4.32 -0.82
CA LEU A 14 0.85 -4.34 -1.82
C LEU A 14 0.55 -5.36 -2.92
N HIS A 15 0.09 -6.55 -2.56
CA HIS A 15 -0.30 -7.58 -3.52
C HIS A 15 -1.46 -7.10 -4.42
N THR A 16 -2.39 -6.33 -3.86
CA THR A 16 -3.47 -5.70 -4.64
C THR A 16 -2.94 -4.67 -5.64
N VAL A 17 -1.95 -3.84 -5.26
CA VAL A 17 -1.28 -2.91 -6.19
C VAL A 17 -0.59 -3.65 -7.32
N LEU A 18 0.12 -4.74 -7.02
CA LEU A 18 0.79 -5.57 -8.03
C LEU A 18 -0.21 -6.18 -9.00
N HIS A 19 -1.34 -6.70 -8.50
CA HIS A 19 -2.38 -7.25 -9.37
C HIS A 19 -2.97 -6.19 -10.31
N VAL A 20 -3.25 -4.99 -9.79
CA VAL A 20 -3.73 -3.88 -10.62
C VAL A 20 -2.69 -3.48 -11.66
N LEU A 21 -1.40 -3.49 -11.32
CA LEU A 21 -0.33 -3.23 -12.28
C LEU A 21 -0.25 -4.30 -13.38
N ASP A 22 -0.41 -5.57 -13.04
CA ASP A 22 -0.40 -6.68 -14.01
C ASP A 22 -1.61 -6.64 -14.95
N GLU A 23 -2.74 -6.08 -14.52
CA GLU A 23 -3.95 -5.91 -15.32
C GLU A 23 -3.92 -4.68 -16.25
N ILE A 24 -2.99 -3.75 -16.04
CA ILE A 24 -2.87 -2.55 -16.89
C ILE A 24 -2.23 -2.94 -18.22
N ASP A 25 -2.97 -2.72 -19.31
CA ASP A 25 -2.44 -2.83 -20.67
C ASP A 25 -1.48 -1.66 -20.95
N PRO A 26 -0.18 -1.89 -21.16
CA PRO A 26 0.80 -0.82 -21.36
C PRO A 26 0.59 -0.02 -22.65
N GLU A 27 -0.13 -0.55 -23.65
CA GLU A 27 -0.41 0.16 -24.90
C GLU A 27 -1.56 1.16 -24.75
N GLU A 28 -2.51 0.89 -23.85
CA GLU A 28 -3.68 1.73 -23.58
C GLU A 28 -3.54 2.55 -22.28
N ALA A 29 -2.58 2.22 -21.42
CA ALA A 29 -2.32 2.89 -20.15
C ALA A 29 -2.04 4.38 -20.36
N GLY A 30 -2.89 5.21 -19.74
CA GLY A 30 -2.74 6.65 -19.72
C GLY A 30 -2.43 7.19 -18.33
N VAL A 31 -2.56 8.50 -18.21
CA VAL A 31 -2.33 9.23 -16.94
C VAL A 31 -3.27 8.74 -15.83
N LYS A 32 -4.49 8.31 -16.18
CA LYS A 32 -5.49 7.86 -15.19
C LYS A 32 -5.07 6.57 -14.49
N GLU A 33 -4.48 5.64 -15.22
CA GLU A 33 -3.99 4.37 -14.68
C GLU A 33 -2.80 4.64 -13.75
N ILE A 34 -1.91 5.55 -14.15
CA ILE A 34 -0.80 6.01 -13.32
C ILE A 34 -1.31 6.67 -12.04
N ASP A 35 -2.27 7.59 -12.13
CA ASP A 35 -2.88 8.27 -10.98
C ASP A 35 -3.54 7.26 -10.01
N ARG A 36 -4.18 6.22 -10.55
CA ARG A 36 -4.77 5.14 -9.75
C ARG A 36 -3.71 4.38 -8.96
N VAL A 37 -2.61 3.99 -9.61
CA VAL A 37 -1.51 3.28 -8.94
C VAL A 37 -0.86 4.17 -7.88
N LEU A 38 -0.63 5.45 -8.19
CA LEU A 38 -0.06 6.41 -7.24
C LEU A 38 -0.95 6.57 -6.01
N ALA A 39 -2.26 6.73 -6.17
CA ALA A 39 -3.19 6.82 -5.05
C ALA A 39 -3.15 5.57 -4.15
N MET A 40 -3.05 4.37 -4.73
CA MET A 40 -2.95 3.13 -3.96
C MET A 40 -1.62 3.02 -3.20
N LEU A 41 -0.52 3.53 -3.77
CA LEU A 41 0.78 3.59 -3.10
C LEU A 41 0.79 4.61 -1.96
N ASP A 42 0.14 5.78 -2.14
CA ASP A 42 -0.02 6.78 -1.09
C ASP A 42 -0.81 6.23 0.11
N ASP A 43 -1.88 5.49 -0.15
CA ASP A 43 -2.66 4.80 0.89
C ASP A 43 -1.80 3.80 1.70
N ILE A 44 -0.93 3.05 1.02
CA ILE A 44 0.02 2.13 1.67
C ILE A 44 1.02 2.91 2.51
N GLU A 45 1.54 4.02 1.99
CA GLU A 45 2.49 4.87 2.71
C GLU A 45 1.86 5.45 3.97
N GLU A 46 0.61 5.92 3.90
CA GLU A 46 -0.10 6.45 5.06
C GLU A 46 -0.28 5.37 6.12
N LYS A 47 -0.65 4.15 5.74
CA LYS A 47 -0.77 3.01 6.68
C LYS A 47 0.57 2.67 7.32
N CYS A 48 1.66 2.66 6.55
CA CYS A 48 3.00 2.47 7.09
C CYS A 48 3.35 3.54 8.14
N LYS A 49 3.05 4.81 7.87
CA LYS A 49 3.27 5.92 8.81
C LYS A 49 2.41 5.75 10.08
N GLN A 50 1.13 5.39 9.95
CA GLN A 50 0.23 5.13 11.08
C GLN A 50 0.74 3.99 11.96
N PHE A 51 1.15 2.87 11.36
CA PHE A 51 1.65 1.71 12.09
C PHE A 51 2.97 2.01 12.79
N ARG A 52 3.90 2.69 12.11
CA ARG A 52 5.18 3.12 12.70
C ARG A 52 4.99 4.04 13.91
N LYS A 53 4.11 5.04 13.81
CA LYS A 53 3.75 5.92 14.95
C LYS A 53 3.16 5.13 16.12
N GLY A 54 2.29 4.16 15.83
CA GLY A 54 1.70 3.27 16.84
C GLY A 54 2.70 2.30 17.47
N TRP A 55 3.82 2.00 16.81
CA TRP A 55 4.90 1.18 17.35
C TRP A 55 5.90 2.01 18.18
N GLN A 56 6.19 3.26 17.80
CA GLN A 56 7.09 4.16 18.54
C GLN A 56 6.49 4.62 19.89
N GLN A 57 5.19 4.91 19.96
CA GLN A 57 4.52 5.30 21.22
C GLN A 57 4.48 4.21 22.30
N LYS A 58 4.95 3.00 22.00
CA LYS A 58 4.92 1.86 22.92
C LYS A 58 6.31 1.44 23.41
N GLY A 59 7.34 2.19 23.02
CA GLY A 59 8.74 1.98 23.42
C GLY A 59 9.23 2.91 24.53
N GLU A 60 8.36 3.77 25.08
CA GLU A 60 8.53 4.55 26.31
C GLU A 60 7.68 3.93 27.43
#